data_AF-A0A7W4EW51-F1
#
_entry.id   AF-A0A7W4EW51-F1
#
_cell.length_a   1.000
_cell.length_b   1.000
_cell.length_c   1.000
_cell.angle_alpha   90.00
_cell.angle_beta   90.00
_cell.angle_gamma   90.00
#
_symmetry.space_group_name_H-M   'P 1'
#
loop_
_entity.id
_entity.type
_entity.pdbx_description
1 polymer ?
#
loop_
_entity_poly.entity_id
_entity_poly.type
_entity_poly.pdbx_seq_one_letter_code
_entity_poly.pdbx_strand_id
1 'polypeptide(L)'
;GGIRSVGPEYASCVDTLLASISYGCSGDDPENDLEALLEAQARYPQAAQLVLIADSKSAVRDIELLSRLRKPVHVLLAGIPKLDAQNAPHPDYVSIAYATHGSLHTLEQDIVLQKSALSGEQLQVAGALYRWAQGRFVRVK
;
A
#
# COMPACT_ATOMS: atom_id res chain seq x y z
N GLY A 1 -3.46 -0.62 -18.52
CA GLY A 1 -3.27 -1.57 -17.38
C GLY A 1 -2.21 -2.60 -17.70
N GLY A 2 -1.60 -3.20 -16.67
CA GLY A 2 -0.56 -4.23 -16.76
C GLY A 2 0.63 -3.95 -15.83
N ILE A 3 1.43 -4.99 -15.52
CA ILE A 3 2.62 -4.85 -14.68
C ILE A 3 3.84 -4.55 -15.57
N ARG A 4 4.62 -3.53 -15.20
CA ARG A 4 5.87 -3.17 -15.86
C ARG A 4 7.02 -3.24 -14.86
N SER A 5 8.20 -3.57 -15.35
CA SER A 5 9.41 -3.73 -14.54
C SER A 5 10.59 -3.06 -15.22
N VAL A 6 11.43 -2.41 -14.43
CA VAL A 6 12.61 -1.71 -14.91
C VAL A 6 13.76 -1.88 -13.91
N GLY A 7 14.99 -1.75 -14.41
CA GLY A 7 16.19 -1.80 -13.57
C GLY A 7 16.34 -0.57 -12.68
N PRO A 8 17.37 -0.51 -11.83
CA PRO A 8 17.54 0.53 -10.81
C PRO A 8 17.96 1.90 -11.35
N GLU A 9 18.11 2.05 -12.67
CA GLU A 9 18.55 3.30 -13.28
C GLU A 9 17.42 4.34 -13.22
N TYR A 10 17.73 5.51 -12.63
CA TYR A 10 16.73 6.52 -12.30
C TYR A 10 15.94 7.00 -13.52
N ALA A 11 16.61 7.27 -14.65
CA ALA A 11 15.95 7.73 -15.86
C ALA A 11 14.94 6.70 -16.38
N SER A 12 15.34 5.44 -16.49
CA SER A 12 14.48 4.34 -16.90
C SER A 12 13.31 4.13 -15.91
N CYS A 13 13.53 4.30 -14.61
CA CYS A 13 12.46 4.28 -13.61
C CYS A 13 11.41 5.36 -13.88
N VAL A 14 11.85 6.61 -14.08
CA VAL A 14 10.97 7.74 -14.38
C VAL A 14 10.22 7.51 -15.68
N ASP A 15 10.92 7.11 -16.75
CA ASP A 15 10.31 6.85 -18.05
C ASP A 15 9.27 5.74 -17.98
N THR A 16 9.55 4.67 -17.23
CA THR A 16 8.61 3.56 -17.05
C THR A 16 7.38 3.99 -16.24
N LEU A 17 7.55 4.82 -15.21
CA LEU A 17 6.45 5.38 -14.44
C LEU A 17 5.56 6.28 -15.31
N LEU A 18 6.16 7.21 -16.06
CA LEU A 18 5.44 8.10 -16.98
C LEU A 18 4.70 7.32 -18.08
N ALA A 19 5.35 6.33 -18.66
CA ALA A 19 4.70 5.43 -19.61
C ALA A 19 3.52 4.72 -18.96
N SER A 20 3.65 4.19 -17.74
CA SER A 20 2.57 3.50 -17.02
C SER A 20 1.34 4.38 -16.80
N ILE A 21 1.55 5.66 -16.46
CA ILE A 21 0.47 6.66 -16.31
C ILE A 21 -0.32 6.79 -17.62
N SER A 22 0.35 6.83 -18.77
CA SER A 22 -0.32 6.96 -20.08
C SER A 22 -1.20 5.76 -20.49
N TYR A 23 -1.02 4.61 -19.84
CA TYR A 23 -1.85 3.41 -20.05
C TYR A 23 -2.87 3.19 -18.93
N GLY A 24 -2.90 4.09 -17.93
CA GLY A 24 -3.89 4.12 -16.86
C GLY A 24 -5.15 4.87 -17.29
N CYS A 25 -6.28 4.51 -16.71
CA CYS A 25 -7.51 5.29 -16.81
C CYS A 25 -7.64 6.05 -15.49
N SER A 26 -7.81 7.37 -15.53
CA SER A 26 -7.76 8.24 -14.34
C SER A 26 -9.02 8.19 -13.46
N GLY A 27 -9.59 7.00 -13.26
CA GLY A 27 -10.77 6.80 -12.42
C GLY A 27 -10.42 6.36 -11.00
N ASP A 28 -11.41 6.36 -10.11
CA ASP A 28 -11.33 5.77 -8.76
C ASP A 28 -11.40 4.23 -8.78
N ASP A 29 -10.95 3.62 -9.88
CA ASP A 29 -11.04 2.18 -10.07
C ASP A 29 -10.05 1.47 -9.14
N PRO A 30 -10.42 0.29 -8.60
CA PRO A 30 -9.50 -0.47 -7.77
C PRO A 30 -8.20 -0.84 -8.51
N GLU A 31 -7.06 -0.62 -7.86
CA GLU A 31 -5.72 -0.81 -8.42
C GLU A 31 -5.21 -2.26 -8.22
N ASN A 32 -4.27 -2.72 -9.04
CA ASN A 32 -3.72 -4.08 -8.99
C ASN A 32 -2.41 -4.17 -8.18
N ASP A 33 -2.40 -3.58 -6.99
CA ASP A 33 -1.20 -3.45 -6.16
C ASP A 33 -0.62 -4.79 -5.71
N LEU A 34 -1.46 -5.79 -5.40
CA LEU A 34 -0.94 -7.05 -4.86
C LEU A 34 -0.32 -7.92 -5.96
N GLU A 35 -0.87 -7.93 -7.15
CA GLU A 35 -0.25 -8.49 -8.35
C GLU A 35 1.16 -7.91 -8.58
N ALA A 36 1.30 -6.57 -8.52
CA ALA A 36 2.59 -5.91 -8.69
C ALA A 36 3.59 -6.27 -7.58
N LEU A 37 3.14 -6.30 -6.32
CA LEU A 37 3.97 -6.71 -5.19
C LEU A 37 4.38 -8.18 -5.25
N LEU A 38 3.48 -9.08 -5.68
CA LEU A 38 3.78 -10.50 -5.84
C LEU A 38 4.77 -10.75 -6.97
N GLU A 39 4.64 -10.03 -8.09
CA GLU A 39 5.62 -10.06 -9.18
C GLU A 39 6.99 -9.56 -8.70
N ALA A 40 7.04 -8.44 -7.97
CA ALA A 40 8.27 -7.92 -7.38
C ALA A 40 8.90 -8.91 -6.39
N GLN A 41 8.09 -9.53 -5.52
CA GLN A 41 8.53 -10.56 -4.57
C GLN A 41 9.14 -11.77 -5.29
N ALA A 42 8.52 -12.23 -6.38
CA ALA A 42 8.97 -13.38 -7.15
C ALA A 42 10.27 -13.07 -7.92
N ARG A 43 10.35 -11.87 -8.52
CA ARG A 43 11.52 -11.41 -9.29
C ARG A 43 12.72 -11.10 -8.41
N TYR A 44 12.50 -10.59 -7.20
CA TYR A 44 13.55 -10.23 -6.26
C TYR A 44 13.46 -11.05 -4.96
N PRO A 45 13.74 -12.37 -5.00
CA PRO A 45 13.60 -13.24 -3.84
C PRO A 45 14.55 -12.88 -2.70
N GLN A 46 15.68 -12.25 -3.00
CA GLN A 46 16.67 -11.78 -2.03
C GLN A 46 16.36 -10.40 -1.42
N ALA A 47 15.36 -9.67 -1.93
CA ALA A 47 14.98 -8.39 -1.35
C ALA A 47 14.48 -8.59 0.09
N ALA A 48 14.99 -7.81 1.04
CA ALA A 48 14.56 -7.91 2.42
C ALA A 48 13.13 -7.40 2.61
N GLN A 49 12.74 -6.37 1.85
CA GLN A 49 11.50 -5.62 1.99
C GLN A 49 11.06 -5.09 0.61
N LEU A 50 9.80 -4.67 0.50
CA LEU A 50 9.23 -4.02 -0.68
C LEU A 50 8.70 -2.64 -0.31
N VAL A 51 8.72 -1.71 -1.26
CA VAL A 51 8.11 -0.39 -1.13
C VAL A 51 6.99 -0.27 -2.17
N LEU A 52 5.79 0.05 -1.72
CA LEU A 52 4.63 0.35 -2.58
C LEU A 52 4.43 1.87 -2.58
N ILE A 53 4.34 2.49 -3.76
CA ILE A 53 3.93 3.88 -3.90
C ILE A 53 2.52 3.88 -4.49
N ALA A 54 1.53 4.40 -3.78
CA ALA A 54 0.13 4.28 -4.17
C ALA A 54 -0.68 5.54 -3.86
N ASP A 55 -1.79 5.75 -4.57
CA ASP A 55 -2.77 6.77 -4.22
C ASP A 55 -3.46 6.38 -2.90
N SER A 56 -3.48 7.30 -1.94
CA SER A 56 -4.06 7.09 -0.62
C SER A 56 -5.56 6.72 -0.60
N LYS A 57 -6.32 6.95 -1.68
CA LYS A 57 -7.78 6.82 -1.70
C LYS A 57 -8.32 5.62 -2.47
N SER A 58 -7.60 5.13 -3.47
CA SER A 58 -8.06 4.00 -4.28
C SER A 58 -8.11 2.70 -3.48
N ALA A 59 -9.10 1.86 -3.79
CA ALA A 59 -9.17 0.52 -3.26
C ALA A 59 -8.18 -0.42 -3.97
N VAL A 60 -7.84 -1.53 -3.33
CA VAL A 60 -6.97 -2.55 -3.93
C VAL A 60 -7.86 -3.67 -4.48
N ARG A 61 -7.83 -3.87 -5.81
CA ARG A 61 -8.69 -4.80 -6.56
C ARG A 61 -8.58 -6.23 -6.07
N ASP A 62 -7.36 -6.63 -5.74
CA ASP A 62 -6.92 -8.00 -5.55
C ASP A 62 -6.47 -8.24 -4.10
N ILE A 63 -7.06 -7.51 -3.15
CA ILE A 63 -6.71 -7.55 -1.72
C ILE A 63 -6.76 -8.97 -1.10
N GLU A 64 -7.56 -9.87 -1.66
CA GLU A 64 -7.59 -11.30 -1.29
C GLU A 64 -6.22 -12.00 -1.42
N LEU A 65 -5.34 -11.48 -2.28
CA LEU A 65 -3.99 -11.99 -2.47
C LEU A 65 -3.04 -11.61 -1.33
N LEU A 66 -3.47 -10.80 -0.35
CA LEU A 66 -2.61 -10.28 0.74
C LEU A 66 -1.90 -11.39 1.51
N SER A 67 -2.60 -12.50 1.76
CA SER A 67 -2.05 -13.66 2.45
C SER A 67 -0.85 -14.32 1.74
N ARG A 68 -0.61 -14.01 0.46
CA ARG A 68 0.49 -14.55 -0.34
C ARG A 68 1.77 -13.72 -0.24
N LEU A 69 1.71 -12.52 0.31
CA LEU A 69 2.88 -11.68 0.57
C LEU A 69 3.63 -12.19 1.80
N ARG A 70 4.95 -12.30 1.68
CA ARG A 70 5.85 -12.85 2.70
C ARG A 70 6.96 -11.90 3.11
N LYS A 71 7.10 -10.78 2.37
CA LYS A 71 8.08 -9.73 2.64
C LYS A 71 7.37 -8.53 3.26
N PRO A 72 8.01 -7.80 4.19
CA PRO A 72 7.48 -6.52 4.67
C PRO A 72 7.24 -5.55 3.53
N VAL A 73 6.08 -4.91 3.53
CA VAL A 73 5.68 -3.90 2.54
C VAL A 73 5.51 -2.55 3.22
N HIS A 74 6.37 -1.61 2.85
CA HIS A 74 6.29 -0.22 3.28
C HIS A 74 5.51 0.58 2.24
N VAL A 75 4.35 1.12 2.61
CA VAL A 75 3.48 1.86 1.69
C VAL A 75 3.71 3.35 1.84
N LEU A 76 4.16 3.99 0.76
CA LEU A 76 4.23 5.43 0.60
C LEU A 76 2.95 5.92 -0.10
N LEU A 77 2.10 6.59 0.66
CA LEU A 77 0.83 7.14 0.20
C LEU A 77 1.10 8.50 -0.46
N ALA A 78 0.93 8.54 -1.78
CA ALA A 78 1.10 9.73 -2.59
C ALA A 78 -0.15 10.62 -2.59
N GLY A 79 0.01 11.86 -3.05
CA GLY A 79 -1.10 12.81 -3.22
C GLY A 79 -1.54 13.54 -1.95
N ILE A 80 -0.95 13.21 -0.78
CA ILE A 80 -1.26 13.83 0.51
C ILE A 80 0.03 14.15 1.30
N PRO A 81 0.22 15.38 1.81
CA PRO A 81 1.40 15.71 2.62
C PRO A 81 1.43 14.94 3.95
N LYS A 82 0.28 14.89 4.64
CA LYS A 82 0.13 14.32 5.99
C LYS A 82 -1.25 13.68 6.14
N LEU A 83 -1.36 12.65 6.98
CA LEU A 83 -2.64 12.02 7.32
C LEU A 83 -3.29 12.61 8.58
N ASP A 84 -4.60 12.72 8.55
CA ASP A 84 -5.52 13.10 9.62
C ASP A 84 -6.88 12.37 9.46
N ALA A 85 -7.85 12.71 10.31
CA ALA A 85 -9.15 12.03 10.32
C ALA A 85 -9.96 12.25 9.03
N GLN A 86 -9.77 13.37 8.34
CA GLN A 86 -10.48 13.75 7.12
C GLN A 86 -9.85 13.10 5.89
N ASN A 87 -8.53 12.96 5.87
CA ASN A 87 -7.80 12.36 4.74
C ASN A 87 -7.18 11.00 5.06
N ALA A 88 -7.64 10.30 6.10
CA ALA A 88 -7.16 8.97 6.50
C ALA A 88 -7.06 7.98 5.31
N PRO A 89 -6.07 7.06 5.33
CA PRO A 89 -5.77 6.19 4.21
C PRO A 89 -6.88 5.19 3.92
N HIS A 90 -6.92 4.67 2.68
CA HIS A 90 -7.78 3.54 2.37
C HIS A 90 -7.43 2.33 3.26
N PRO A 91 -8.41 1.59 3.83
CA PRO A 91 -8.16 0.46 4.74
C PRO A 91 -7.28 -0.65 4.16
N ASP A 92 -7.29 -0.83 2.84
CA ASP A 92 -6.49 -1.86 2.18
C ASP A 92 -4.98 -1.59 2.35
N TYR A 93 -4.53 -0.33 2.25
CA TYR A 93 -3.11 0.00 2.50
C TYR A 93 -2.72 -0.19 3.96
N VAL A 94 -3.62 0.12 4.90
CA VAL A 94 -3.43 -0.19 6.32
C VAL A 94 -3.28 -1.70 6.52
N SER A 95 -4.10 -2.49 5.82
CA SER A 95 -4.06 -3.95 5.85
C SER A 95 -2.75 -4.50 5.31
N ILE A 96 -2.30 -3.99 4.16
CA ILE A 96 -1.04 -4.38 3.52
C ILE A 96 0.14 -4.13 4.45
N ALA A 97 0.29 -2.89 4.93
CA ALA A 97 1.41 -2.54 5.80
C ALA A 97 1.38 -3.34 7.11
N TYR A 98 0.20 -3.49 7.73
CA TYR A 98 0.07 -4.23 8.99
C TYR A 98 0.34 -5.74 8.84
N ALA A 99 -0.32 -6.40 7.89
CA ALA A 99 -0.26 -7.85 7.71
C ALA A 99 1.14 -8.31 7.30
N THR A 100 1.86 -7.48 6.55
CA THR A 100 3.23 -7.78 6.09
C THR A 100 4.31 -7.35 7.08
N HIS A 101 3.94 -6.68 8.19
CA HIS A 101 4.88 -6.10 9.16
C HIS A 101 5.77 -4.99 8.56
N GLY A 102 5.23 -4.24 7.60
CA GLY A 102 5.82 -3.01 7.11
C GLY A 102 5.26 -1.77 7.82
N SER A 103 5.15 -0.66 7.09
CA SER A 103 4.74 0.65 7.64
C SER A 103 4.00 1.49 6.61
N LEU A 104 3.37 2.57 7.07
CA LEU A 104 2.75 3.57 6.22
C LEU A 104 3.58 4.86 6.28
N HIS A 105 3.68 5.54 5.14
CA HIS A 105 4.40 6.79 4.99
C HIS A 105 3.59 7.75 4.14
N THR A 106 3.70 9.04 4.39
CA THR A 106 3.36 10.11 3.46
C THR A 106 4.62 10.91 3.13
N LEU A 107 4.50 11.99 2.35
CA LEU A 107 5.63 12.87 2.07
C LEU A 107 6.26 13.49 3.33
N GLU A 108 5.46 13.74 4.37
CA GLU A 108 5.91 14.46 5.59
C GLU A 108 5.75 13.66 6.89
N GLN A 109 5.21 12.42 6.82
CA GLN A 109 4.90 11.64 8.02
C GLN A 109 5.21 10.16 7.86
N ASP A 110 5.96 9.63 8.81
CA ASP A 110 6.12 8.19 9.01
C ASP A 110 5.10 7.69 10.04
N ILE A 111 4.43 6.58 9.74
CA ILE A 111 3.39 5.98 10.56
C ILE A 111 3.73 4.52 10.82
N VAL A 112 4.17 4.25 12.05
CA VAL A 112 4.51 2.91 12.51
C VAL A 112 3.25 2.20 13.00
N LEU A 113 2.89 1.08 12.36
CA LEU A 113 1.76 0.25 12.77
C LEU A 113 2.25 -0.82 13.76
N GLN A 114 2.21 -0.52 15.05
CA GLN A 114 2.64 -1.49 16.07
C GLN A 114 1.56 -2.54 16.32
N LYS A 115 1.92 -3.83 16.40
CA LYS A 115 0.98 -4.92 16.78
C LYS A 115 0.34 -4.70 18.15
N SER A 116 1.06 -4.10 19.09
CA SER A 116 0.56 -3.71 20.41
C SER A 116 -0.53 -2.63 20.36
N ALA A 117 -0.66 -1.91 19.23
CA ALA A 117 -1.70 -0.91 19.03
C ALA A 117 -3.07 -1.52 18.67
N LEU A 118 -3.14 -2.83 18.43
CA LEU A 118 -4.42 -3.53 18.29
C LEU A 118 -5.06 -3.75 19.65
N SER A 119 -6.11 -2.98 19.92
CA SER A 119 -6.98 -3.19 21.08
C SER A 119 -8.29 -3.79 20.60
N GLY A 120 -8.56 -5.05 20.96
CA GLY A 120 -9.83 -5.71 20.61
C GLY A 120 -10.12 -5.71 19.11
N GLU A 121 -9.11 -6.03 18.28
CA GLU A 121 -9.18 -6.02 16.80
C GLU A 121 -9.28 -4.61 16.16
N GLN A 122 -9.15 -3.54 16.94
CA GLN A 122 -9.20 -2.18 16.44
C GLN A 122 -7.83 -1.51 16.41
N LEU A 123 -7.59 -0.72 15.37
CA LEU A 123 -6.37 0.03 15.15
C LEU A 123 -6.74 1.48 14.83
N GLN A 124 -6.11 2.44 15.51
CA GLN A 124 -6.26 3.86 15.19
C GLN A 124 -5.09 4.33 14.33
N VAL A 125 -5.40 4.90 13.16
CA VAL A 125 -4.41 5.47 12.24
C VAL A 125 -4.86 6.86 11.85
N ALA A 126 -4.03 7.86 12.14
CA ALA A 126 -4.29 9.26 11.83
C ALA A 126 -5.67 9.77 12.32
N GLY A 127 -6.10 9.34 13.50
CA GLY A 127 -7.40 9.71 14.07
C GLY A 127 -8.61 8.93 13.52
N ALA A 128 -8.45 8.14 12.45
CA ALA A 128 -9.47 7.20 11.99
C ALA A 128 -9.33 5.83 12.66
N LEU A 129 -10.46 5.18 12.91
CA LEU A 129 -10.53 3.86 13.54
C LEU A 129 -10.77 2.77 12.49
N TYR A 130 -10.01 1.69 12.58
CA TYR A 130 -10.08 0.54 11.70
C TYR A 130 -10.33 -0.71 12.53
N ARG A 131 -11.13 -1.65 12.01
CA ARG A 131 -11.37 -2.96 12.64
C ARG A 131 -10.88 -4.07 11.73
N TRP A 132 -10.12 -4.99 12.28
CA TRP A 132 -9.70 -6.20 11.59
C TRP A 132 -10.89 -7.14 11.44
N ALA A 133 -11.21 -7.54 10.21
CA ALA A 133 -12.27 -8.47 9.90
C ALA A 133 -11.95 -9.23 8.61
N GLN A 134 -12.14 -10.54 8.60
CA GLN A 134 -11.95 -11.38 7.40
C GLN A 134 -10.57 -11.22 6.74
N GLY A 135 -9.52 -11.06 7.54
CA GLY A 135 -8.13 -10.99 7.04
C GLY A 135 -7.69 -9.62 6.51
N ARG A 136 -8.48 -8.56 6.71
CA ARG A 136 -8.12 -7.17 6.40
C ARG A 136 -8.74 -6.17 7.37
N PHE A 137 -8.29 -4.93 7.34
CA PHE A 137 -8.95 -3.83 8.02
C PHE A 137 -10.12 -3.26 7.21
N VAL A 138 -11.16 -2.85 7.93
CA VAL A 138 -12.26 -2.01 7.41
C VAL A 138 -12.39 -0.76 8.27
N ARG A 139 -12.78 0.37 7.67
CA ARG A 139 -12.98 1.62 8.42
C ARG A 139 -14.23 1.51 9.30
N VAL A 140 -14.10 1.86 10.57
CA VAL A 140 -15.22 2.01 11.50
C VAL A 140 -15.76 3.43 11.34
N LYS A 141 -17.08 3.57 11.18
CA LYS A 141 -17.74 4.87 11.07
C LYS A 141 -17.55 5.70 12.34
#